data_AF-A0AA39WHQ7-F1
#
_entry.id   AF-A0AA39WHQ7-F1
#
_cell.length_a   1.000
_cell.length_b   1.000
_cell.length_c   1.000
_cell.angle_alpha   90.00
_cell.angle_beta   90.00
_cell.angle_gamma   90.00
#
_symmetry.space_group_name_H-M   'P 1'
#
loop_
_entity.id
_entity.type
_entity.pdbx_description
1 polymer ?
#
loop_
_entity_poly.entity_id
_entity_poly.type
_entity_poly.pdbx_seq_one_letter_code
_entity_poly.pdbx_strand_id
1 'polypeptide(L)'
;MYLSLRAVIRQRQHPPEPPVVENTIPFIGAILAMIKHKTKFHATMRDKYRHPIYTLRVFGSTMYVINAASLIAAVQKQYRAISFLPFVVITVYRVAGGSKAINEIMTPDLTANDGFIAGFGKAIYHTLAPGIDLYAMSIEAMRTFRASLDALEAAGSTRVFLFAWVRSGALLVTTDAACGLHNPFRDPAIEKA
;
A
#
# COMPACT_ATOMS: atom_id res chain seq x y z
N MET A 1 0.21 -30.45 -22.93
CA MET A 1 -0.13 -29.31 -22.04
C MET A 1 1.07 -28.45 -21.65
N TYR A 2 2.15 -29.02 -21.11
CA TYR A 2 3.31 -28.22 -20.67
C TYR A 2 4.02 -27.45 -21.81
N LEU A 3 4.26 -28.11 -22.95
CA LEU A 3 4.89 -27.48 -24.12
C LEU A 3 4.01 -26.39 -24.75
N SER A 4 2.69 -26.58 -24.76
CA SER A 4 1.75 -25.56 -25.26
C SER A 4 1.72 -24.33 -24.36
N LEU A 5 1.74 -24.49 -23.03
CA LEU A 5 1.84 -23.35 -22.10
C LEU A 5 3.17 -22.59 -22.26
N ARG A 6 4.29 -23.30 -22.49
CA ARG A 6 5.57 -22.66 -22.82
C ARG A 6 5.53 -21.92 -24.15
N ALA A 7 4.90 -22.49 -25.17
CA ALA A 7 4.72 -21.83 -26.46
C ALA A 7 3.88 -20.55 -26.33
N VAL A 8 2.81 -20.56 -25.54
CA VAL A 8 2.00 -19.37 -25.23
C VAL A 8 2.85 -18.29 -24.55
N ILE A 9 3.71 -18.67 -23.61
CA ILE A 9 4.60 -17.71 -22.96
C ILE A 9 5.56 -17.10 -23.98
N ARG A 10 6.18 -17.93 -24.84
CA ARG A 10 7.12 -17.44 -25.85
C ARG A 10 6.48 -16.55 -26.89
N GLN A 11 5.26 -16.87 -27.35
CA GLN A 11 4.51 -16.06 -28.30
C GLN A 11 4.09 -14.71 -27.72
N ARG A 12 3.73 -14.67 -26.44
CA ARG A 12 3.35 -13.44 -25.74
C ARG A 12 4.53 -12.60 -25.29
N GLN A 13 5.77 -13.01 -25.53
CA GLN A 13 6.96 -12.26 -25.11
C GLN A 13 7.47 -11.43 -26.29
N HIS A 14 7.24 -10.11 -26.25
CA HIS A 14 7.78 -9.23 -27.27
C HIS A 14 9.31 -9.09 -27.11
N PRO A 15 10.08 -8.98 -28.22
CA PRO A 15 11.54 -8.83 -28.16
C PRO A 15 12.08 -7.71 -27.25
N PRO A 16 11.44 -6.52 -27.13
CA PRO A 16 11.90 -5.48 -26.20
C PRO A 16 11.49 -5.70 -24.73
N GLU A 17 10.76 -6.78 -24.40
CA GLU A 17 10.35 -7.02 -23.01
C GLU A 17 11.52 -7.45 -22.11
N PRO A 18 11.49 -7.10 -20.81
CA PRO A 18 12.43 -7.63 -19.84
C PRO A 18 12.43 -9.16 -19.78
N PRO A 19 13.58 -9.78 -19.45
CA PRO A 19 13.71 -11.24 -19.43
C PRO A 19 12.73 -11.90 -18.46
N VAL A 20 12.09 -12.98 -18.89
CA VAL A 20 11.18 -13.78 -18.07
C VAL A 20 11.98 -14.72 -17.17
N VAL A 21 11.74 -14.68 -15.86
CA VAL A 21 12.39 -15.55 -14.86
C VAL A 21 11.37 -16.45 -14.16
N GLU A 22 11.86 -17.45 -13.42
CA GLU A 22 11.03 -18.43 -12.68
C GLU A 22 9.93 -19.10 -13.53
N ASN A 23 10.23 -19.36 -14.81
CA ASN A 23 9.31 -19.97 -15.78
C ASN A 23 9.52 -21.49 -15.96
N THR A 24 10.15 -22.16 -14.98
CA THR A 24 10.37 -23.62 -15.03
C THR A 24 9.02 -24.33 -15.16
N ILE A 25 8.06 -23.95 -14.31
CA ILE A 25 6.65 -24.34 -14.44
C ILE A 25 5.89 -23.11 -14.98
N PRO A 26 5.36 -23.15 -16.21
CA PRO A 26 4.62 -22.05 -16.81
C PRO A 26 3.55 -21.49 -15.87
N PHE A 27 3.50 -20.17 -15.72
CA PHE A 27 2.51 -19.41 -14.92
C PHE A 27 2.46 -19.68 -13.40
N ILE A 28 3.09 -20.75 -12.90
CA ILE A 28 3.03 -21.12 -11.47
C ILE A 28 4.41 -21.02 -10.81
N GLY A 29 5.50 -21.17 -11.57
CA GLY A 29 6.86 -21.18 -11.02
C GLY A 29 7.19 -19.96 -10.17
N ALA A 30 6.79 -18.77 -10.63
CA ALA A 30 6.92 -17.53 -9.87
C ALA A 30 6.15 -17.57 -8.53
N ILE A 31 4.93 -18.11 -8.51
CA ILE A 31 4.12 -18.21 -7.29
C ILE A 31 4.77 -19.17 -6.29
N LEU A 32 5.25 -20.32 -6.76
CA LEU A 32 5.95 -21.28 -5.90
C LEU A 32 7.23 -20.67 -5.32
N ALA A 33 7.98 -19.92 -6.12
CA ALA A 33 9.15 -19.20 -5.66
C ALA A 33 8.79 -18.14 -4.60
N MET A 34 7.69 -17.39 -4.79
CA MET A 34 7.18 -16.44 -3.81
C MET A 34 6.81 -17.12 -2.48
N ILE A 35 6.08 -18.25 -2.54
CA ILE A 35 5.70 -19.02 -1.34
C ILE A 35 6.94 -19.57 -0.64
N LYS A 36 7.90 -20.11 -1.39
CA LYS A 36 9.14 -20.69 -0.85
C LYS A 36 10.01 -19.66 -0.14
N HIS A 37 10.21 -18.49 -0.76
CA HIS A 37 11.14 -17.49 -0.26
C HIS A 37 10.49 -16.41 0.63
N LYS A 38 9.16 -16.32 0.65
CA LYS A 38 8.38 -15.39 1.49
C LYS A 38 8.90 -13.96 1.37
N THR A 39 9.18 -13.30 2.49
CA THR A 39 9.72 -11.93 2.56
C THR A 39 11.08 -11.78 1.87
N LYS A 40 11.85 -12.86 1.73
CA LYS A 40 13.16 -12.86 1.05
C LYS A 40 13.05 -13.08 -0.45
N PHE A 41 11.84 -13.21 -1.01
CA PHE A 41 11.64 -13.51 -2.43
C PHE A 41 12.39 -12.51 -3.34
N HIS A 42 12.11 -11.21 -3.21
CA HIS A 42 12.71 -10.21 -4.10
C HIS A 42 14.24 -10.14 -3.96
N ALA A 43 14.77 -10.21 -2.74
CA ALA A 43 16.22 -10.26 -2.51
C ALA A 43 16.86 -11.51 -3.15
N THR A 44 16.25 -12.68 -2.96
CA THR A 44 16.74 -13.94 -3.54
C THR A 44 16.72 -13.90 -5.07
N MET A 45 15.64 -13.39 -5.67
CA MET A 45 15.52 -13.27 -7.13
C MET A 45 16.53 -12.28 -7.72
N ARG A 46 16.72 -11.14 -7.06
CA ARG A 46 17.74 -10.15 -7.41
C ARG A 46 19.13 -10.78 -7.40
N ASP A 47 19.49 -11.47 -6.34
CA ASP A 47 20.84 -12.01 -6.16
C ASP A 47 21.11 -13.20 -7.11
N LYS A 48 20.07 -14.01 -7.39
CA LYS A 48 20.11 -15.15 -8.32
C LYS A 48 20.25 -14.72 -9.78
N TYR A 49 19.40 -13.79 -10.24
CA TYR A 49 19.31 -13.43 -11.66
C TYR A 49 20.14 -12.20 -12.04
N ARG A 50 20.39 -11.30 -11.08
CA ARG A 50 21.18 -10.06 -11.25
C ARG A 50 20.72 -9.17 -12.41
N HIS A 51 19.45 -9.28 -12.80
CA HIS A 51 18.85 -8.42 -13.81
C HIS A 51 18.35 -7.10 -13.20
N PRO A 52 18.56 -5.95 -13.88
CA PRO A 52 18.07 -4.65 -13.42
C PRO A 52 16.54 -4.56 -13.44
N ILE A 53 15.90 -5.30 -14.34
CA ILE A 53 14.45 -5.48 -14.47
C ILE A 53 14.18 -6.88 -15.02
N TYR A 54 13.13 -7.55 -14.55
CA TYR A 54 12.73 -8.87 -15.03
C TYR A 54 11.22 -9.07 -14.97
N THR A 55 10.73 -10.09 -15.68
CA THR A 55 9.31 -10.40 -15.83
C THR A 55 8.97 -11.69 -15.09
N LEU A 56 7.93 -11.66 -14.25
CA LEU A 56 7.29 -12.82 -13.64
C LEU A 56 5.93 -13.03 -14.31
N ARG A 57 5.73 -14.21 -14.90
CA ARG A 57 4.44 -14.59 -15.47
C ARG A 57 3.67 -15.44 -14.49
N VAL A 58 2.49 -14.96 -14.13
CA VAL A 58 1.53 -15.69 -13.32
C VAL A 58 0.23 -15.85 -14.08
N PHE A 59 -0.65 -16.72 -13.62
CA PHE A 59 -1.96 -16.88 -14.28
C PHE A 59 -2.75 -15.57 -14.23
N GLY A 60 -3.19 -15.11 -15.41
CA GLY A 60 -4.03 -13.92 -15.54
C GLY A 60 -3.31 -12.57 -15.41
N SER A 61 -2.01 -12.54 -15.06
CA SER A 61 -1.26 -11.29 -14.97
C SER A 61 0.24 -11.44 -15.23
N THR A 62 0.85 -10.34 -15.63
CA THR A 62 2.29 -10.21 -15.85
C THR A 62 2.82 -9.18 -14.85
N MET A 63 3.83 -9.56 -14.08
CA MET A 63 4.46 -8.66 -13.11
C MET A 63 5.87 -8.31 -13.58
N TYR A 64 6.18 -7.02 -13.67
CA TYR A 64 7.53 -6.54 -13.93
C TYR A 64 8.17 -6.12 -12.61
N VAL A 65 9.32 -6.72 -12.29
CA VAL A 65 10.07 -6.40 -11.07
C VAL A 65 11.30 -5.59 -11.43
N ILE A 66 11.45 -4.43 -10.80
CA ILE A 66 12.54 -3.49 -11.04
C ILE A 66 13.48 -3.53 -9.84
N ASN A 67 14.75 -3.84 -10.08
CA ASN A 67 15.80 -3.86 -9.05
C ASN A 67 16.72 -2.64 -9.11
N ALA A 68 16.90 -2.05 -10.30
CA ALA A 68 17.82 -0.93 -10.50
C ALA A 68 17.19 0.40 -10.06
N ALA A 69 17.85 1.11 -9.14
CA ALA A 69 17.40 2.41 -8.63
C ALA A 69 17.18 3.46 -9.74
N SER A 70 18.02 3.45 -10.78
CA SER A 70 17.89 4.34 -11.94
C SER A 70 16.58 4.14 -12.71
N LEU A 71 16.10 2.89 -12.79
CA LEU A 71 14.83 2.55 -13.46
C LEU A 71 13.63 2.87 -12.57
N ILE A 72 13.74 2.71 -11.24
CA ILE A 72 12.65 3.01 -10.30
C ILE A 72 12.23 4.47 -10.43
N ALA A 73 13.19 5.41 -10.40
CA ALA A 73 12.90 6.84 -10.53
C ALA A 73 12.29 7.18 -11.90
N ALA A 74 12.74 6.52 -12.97
CA ALA A 74 12.17 6.71 -14.30
C ALA A 74 10.72 6.23 -14.38
N VAL A 75 10.41 5.06 -13.80
CA VAL A 75 9.07 4.48 -13.78
C VAL A 75 8.11 5.28 -12.91
N GLN A 76 8.54 5.74 -11.73
CA GLN A 76 7.72 6.56 -10.83
C GLN A 76 7.27 7.88 -11.46
N LYS A 77 8.07 8.45 -12.38
CA LYS A 77 7.69 9.65 -13.15
C LYS A 77 6.61 9.39 -14.19
N GLN A 78 6.40 8.14 -14.61
CA GLN A 78 5.44 7.75 -15.64
C GLN A 78 4.05 7.42 -15.09
N TYR A 79 3.57 8.21 -14.12
CA TYR A 79 2.33 7.94 -13.36
C TYR A 79 1.05 7.85 -14.23
N ARG A 80 1.05 8.43 -15.44
CA ARG A 80 -0.06 8.34 -16.40
C ARG A 80 -0.09 7.01 -17.15
N ALA A 81 1.08 6.43 -17.42
CA ALA A 81 1.22 5.15 -18.11
C ALA A 81 1.22 3.97 -17.12
N ILE A 82 1.75 4.20 -15.92
CA ILE A 82 1.89 3.21 -14.86
C ILE A 82 1.22 3.77 -13.61
N SER A 83 -0.03 3.36 -13.38
CA SER A 83 -0.84 3.87 -12.26
C SER A 83 -0.96 2.83 -11.16
N PHE A 84 -0.73 3.26 -9.91
CA PHE A 84 -1.01 2.47 -8.71
C PHE A 84 -2.46 2.63 -8.23
N LEU A 85 -3.19 3.60 -8.77
CA LEU A 85 -4.53 3.97 -8.30
C LEU A 85 -5.58 2.86 -8.41
N PRO A 86 -5.57 1.96 -9.42
CA PRO A 86 -6.47 0.81 -9.44
C PRO A 86 -6.34 -0.08 -8.19
N PHE A 87 -5.12 -0.26 -7.66
CA PHE A 87 -4.92 -1.04 -6.43
C PHE A 87 -5.49 -0.34 -5.20
N VAL A 88 -5.42 0.99 -5.14
CA VAL A 88 -6.03 1.78 -4.06
C VAL A 88 -7.54 1.56 -4.05
N VAL A 89 -8.20 1.68 -5.21
CA VAL A 89 -9.66 1.47 -5.32
C VAL A 89 -10.06 0.05 -4.93
N ILE A 90 -9.34 -0.97 -5.42
CA ILE A 90 -9.59 -2.36 -5.06
C ILE A 90 -9.41 -2.58 -3.55
N THR A 91 -8.40 -1.97 -2.94
CA THR A 91 -8.13 -2.09 -1.50
C THR A 91 -9.24 -1.44 -0.69
N VAL A 92 -9.69 -0.24 -1.07
CA VAL A 92 -10.81 0.42 -0.40
C VAL A 92 -12.08 -0.43 -0.48
N TYR A 93 -12.40 -0.96 -1.65
CA TYR A 93 -13.60 -1.79 -1.83
C TYR A 93 -13.51 -3.13 -1.11
N ARG A 94 -12.39 -3.86 -1.24
CA ARG A 94 -12.27 -5.25 -0.76
C ARG A 94 -11.75 -5.40 0.66
N VAL A 95 -10.96 -4.45 1.14
CA VAL A 95 -10.27 -4.53 2.43
C VAL A 95 -10.87 -3.55 3.43
N ALA A 96 -11.09 -2.30 3.01
CA ALA A 96 -11.66 -1.27 3.88
C ALA A 96 -13.20 -1.28 3.95
N GLY A 97 -13.86 -2.25 3.32
CA GLY A 97 -15.32 -2.38 3.36
C GLY A 97 -16.08 -1.30 2.56
N GLY A 98 -15.45 -0.69 1.55
CA GLY A 98 -16.09 0.30 0.70
C GLY A 98 -17.36 -0.23 0.03
N SER A 99 -18.42 0.57 0.02
CA SER A 99 -19.68 0.21 -0.63
C SER A 99 -19.55 0.23 -2.16
N LYS A 100 -20.54 -0.38 -2.84
CA LYS A 100 -20.62 -0.32 -4.31
C LYS A 100 -20.67 1.13 -4.82
N ALA A 101 -21.41 2.00 -4.13
CA ALA A 101 -21.50 3.42 -4.47
C ALA A 101 -20.14 4.13 -4.37
N ILE A 102 -19.34 3.84 -3.33
CA ILE A 102 -17.96 4.37 -3.21
C ILE A 102 -17.11 3.91 -4.39
N ASN A 103 -17.20 2.64 -4.76
CA ASN A 103 -16.46 2.12 -5.90
C ASN A 103 -16.86 2.78 -7.23
N GLU A 104 -18.15 3.04 -7.44
CA GLU A 104 -18.68 3.75 -8.61
C GLU A 104 -18.20 5.21 -8.69
N ILE A 105 -17.95 5.86 -7.55
CA ILE A 105 -17.38 7.22 -7.51
C ILE A 105 -15.86 7.21 -7.73
N MET A 106 -15.15 6.20 -7.20
CA MET A 106 -13.69 6.15 -7.23
C MET A 106 -13.11 5.59 -8.55
N THR A 107 -13.87 4.76 -9.27
CA THR A 107 -13.38 4.04 -10.46
C THR A 107 -13.25 4.90 -11.72
N PRO A 108 -14.16 5.85 -12.01
CA PRO A 108 -14.06 6.67 -13.22
C PRO A 108 -12.75 7.47 -13.22
N ASP A 109 -12.11 7.50 -14.38
CA ASP A 109 -11.03 8.44 -14.71
C ASP A 109 -9.90 8.52 -13.66
N LEU A 110 -9.40 7.35 -13.23
CA LEU A 110 -8.33 7.23 -12.24
C LEU A 110 -7.09 8.09 -12.53
N THR A 111 -6.79 8.35 -13.80
CA THR A 111 -5.62 9.15 -14.22
C THR A 111 -5.96 10.59 -14.58
N ALA A 112 -7.23 10.98 -14.57
CA ALA A 112 -7.64 12.35 -14.85
C ALA A 112 -7.39 13.25 -13.63
N ASN A 113 -6.99 14.49 -13.90
CA ASN A 113 -6.62 15.44 -12.86
C ASN A 113 -7.82 15.91 -12.02
N ASP A 114 -9.03 15.79 -12.56
CA ASP A 114 -10.32 16.13 -11.94
C ASP A 114 -11.08 14.90 -11.39
N GLY A 115 -10.53 13.69 -11.56
CA GLY A 115 -11.10 12.48 -10.96
C GLY A 115 -11.05 12.52 -9.44
N PHE A 116 -11.96 11.78 -8.79
CA PHE A 116 -12.09 11.76 -7.32
C PHE A 116 -10.76 11.47 -6.61
N ILE A 117 -9.98 10.50 -7.12
CA ILE A 117 -8.71 10.09 -6.52
C ILE A 117 -7.65 11.20 -6.58
N ALA A 118 -7.55 11.89 -7.72
CA ALA A 118 -6.63 13.01 -7.88
C ALA A 118 -7.05 14.20 -7.00
N GLY A 119 -8.35 14.51 -6.95
CA GLY A 119 -8.92 15.54 -6.08
C GLY A 119 -8.69 15.24 -4.60
N PHE A 120 -8.93 13.99 -4.18
CA PHE A 120 -8.68 13.53 -2.81
C PHE A 120 -7.21 13.63 -2.44
N GLY A 121 -6.30 13.19 -3.32
CA GLY A 121 -4.86 13.35 -3.12
C GLY A 121 -4.43 14.81 -3.00
N LYS A 122 -5.01 15.70 -3.81
CA LYS A 122 -4.77 17.15 -3.74
C LYS A 122 -5.28 17.74 -2.43
N ALA A 123 -6.46 17.34 -1.98
CA ALA A 123 -7.01 17.78 -0.69
C ALA A 123 -6.10 17.36 0.47
N ILE A 124 -5.71 16.08 0.54
CA ILE A 124 -4.75 15.58 1.55
C ILE A 124 -3.45 16.40 1.52
N TYR A 125 -2.89 16.61 0.33
CA TYR A 125 -1.64 17.35 0.20
C TYR A 125 -1.76 18.78 0.71
N HIS A 126 -2.85 19.48 0.38
CA HIS A 126 -3.08 20.84 0.88
C HIS A 126 -3.28 20.89 2.39
N THR A 127 -4.09 19.99 2.96
CA THR A 127 -4.36 19.93 4.40
C THR A 127 -3.10 19.59 5.21
N LEU A 128 -2.23 18.72 4.66
CA LEU A 128 -0.98 18.31 5.31
C LEU A 128 0.23 19.18 4.96
N ALA A 129 0.06 20.20 4.12
CA ALA A 129 1.12 21.16 3.86
C ALA A 129 1.36 22.04 5.11
N PRO A 130 2.56 22.62 5.29
CA PRO A 130 2.81 23.57 6.35
C PRO A 130 1.79 24.71 6.33
N GLY A 131 1.01 24.84 7.40
CA GLY A 131 -0.12 25.77 7.45
C GLY A 131 -1.00 25.58 8.67
N ILE A 132 -2.12 26.32 8.71
CA ILE A 132 -3.05 26.33 9.83
C ILE A 132 -3.72 24.98 10.06
N ASP A 133 -4.05 24.26 8.98
CA ASP A 133 -4.74 22.97 9.06
C ASP A 133 -3.86 21.90 9.70
N LEU A 134 -2.62 21.73 9.21
CA LEU A 134 -1.64 20.83 9.80
C LEU A 134 -1.34 21.20 11.26
N TYR A 135 -1.25 22.50 11.56
CA TYR A 135 -1.02 22.96 12.92
C TYR A 135 -2.18 22.59 13.85
N ALA A 136 -3.43 22.78 13.42
CA ALA A 136 -4.61 22.39 14.17
C ALA A 136 -4.65 20.86 14.42
N MET A 137 -4.40 20.05 13.39
CA MET A 137 -4.28 18.60 13.52
C MET A 137 -3.19 18.19 14.51
N SER A 138 -2.05 18.89 14.49
CA SER A 138 -0.93 18.63 15.41
C SER A 138 -1.27 18.97 16.86
N ILE A 139 -2.05 20.04 17.10
CA ILE A 139 -2.54 20.40 18.43
C ILE A 139 -3.43 19.29 18.98
N GLU A 140 -4.39 18.80 18.19
CA GLU A 140 -5.29 17.72 18.61
C GLU A 140 -4.52 16.44 18.91
N ALA A 141 -3.58 16.05 18.03
CA ALA A 141 -2.69 14.92 18.25
C ALA A 141 -1.91 15.03 19.56
N MET A 142 -1.30 16.20 19.82
CA MET A 142 -0.53 16.45 21.04
C MET A 142 -1.39 16.45 22.30
N ARG A 143 -2.64 16.92 22.21
CA ARG A 143 -3.59 16.88 23.33
C ARG A 143 -3.92 15.45 23.72
N THR A 144 -4.24 14.60 22.73
CA THR A 144 -4.54 13.18 22.97
C THR A 144 -3.32 12.43 23.50
N PHE A 145 -2.14 12.71 22.94
CA PHE A 145 -0.89 12.13 23.43
C PHE A 145 -0.60 12.54 24.88
N ARG A 146 -0.74 13.82 25.22
CA ARG A 146 -0.58 14.30 26.59
C ARG A 146 -1.55 13.60 27.54
N ALA A 147 -2.83 13.50 27.19
CA ALA A 147 -3.82 12.82 28.02
C ALA A 147 -3.43 11.35 28.31
N SER A 148 -2.82 10.66 27.34
CA SER A 148 -2.30 9.30 27.54
C SER A 148 -1.14 9.22 28.54
N LEU A 149 -0.29 10.24 28.60
CA LEU A 149 0.83 10.33 29.54
C LEU A 149 0.32 10.70 30.93
N ASP A 150 -0.58 11.68 31.02
CA ASP A 150 -1.21 12.10 32.28
C ASP A 150 -1.94 10.92 32.94
N ALA A 151 -2.62 10.07 32.16
CA ALA A 151 -3.26 8.86 32.65
C ALA A 151 -2.26 7.82 33.18
N LEU A 152 -1.08 7.71 32.56
CA LEU A 152 -0.02 6.80 33.00
C LEU A 152 0.63 7.31 34.30
N GLU A 153 0.86 8.62 34.40
CA GLU A 153 1.39 9.26 35.60
C GLU A 153 0.43 9.09 36.77
N ALA A 154 -0.87 9.34 36.56
CA ALA A 154 -1.91 9.16 37.58
C ALA A 154 -2.03 7.71 38.08
N ALA A 155 -1.72 6.74 37.23
CA ALA A 155 -1.70 5.32 37.60
C ALA A 155 -0.44 4.92 38.42
N GLY A 156 0.57 5.81 38.52
CA GLY A 156 1.81 5.54 39.24
C GLY A 156 2.65 4.42 38.60
N SER A 157 3.35 3.63 39.41
CA SER A 157 4.18 2.52 38.91
C SER A 157 3.30 1.39 38.36
N THR A 158 3.03 1.45 37.05
CA THR A 158 2.15 0.50 36.35
C THR A 158 2.92 -0.32 35.33
N ARG A 159 2.60 -1.61 35.23
CA ARG A 159 3.10 -2.49 34.18
C ARG A 159 2.13 -2.52 33.01
N VAL A 160 2.59 -2.09 31.83
CA VAL A 160 1.80 -2.11 30.60
C VAL A 160 2.41 -3.06 29.57
N PHE A 161 1.56 -3.59 28.68
CA PHE A 161 2.05 -4.27 27.48
C PHE A 161 2.41 -3.21 26.43
N LEU A 162 3.71 -2.89 26.32
CA LEU A 162 4.20 -1.75 25.54
C LEU A 162 3.62 -1.67 24.13
N PHE A 163 3.58 -2.79 23.40
CA PHE A 163 3.05 -2.80 22.04
C PHE A 163 1.56 -2.44 21.97
N ALA A 164 0.72 -2.95 22.89
CA ALA A 164 -0.70 -2.61 22.90
C ALA A 164 -0.90 -1.14 23.30
N TRP A 165 -0.14 -0.66 24.28
CA TRP A 165 -0.21 0.74 24.71
C TRP A 165 0.20 1.70 23.59
N VAL A 166 1.33 1.44 22.91
CA VAL A 166 1.77 2.25 21.76
C VAL A 166 0.80 2.15 20.60
N ARG A 167 0.29 0.95 20.28
CA ARG A 167 -0.70 0.76 19.19
C ARG A 167 -1.96 1.57 19.45
N SER A 168 -2.54 1.44 20.64
CA SER A 168 -3.75 2.16 21.07
C SER A 168 -3.53 3.67 21.05
N GLY A 169 -2.45 4.14 21.67
CA GLY A 169 -2.09 5.56 21.68
C GLY A 169 -1.87 6.13 20.28
N ALA A 170 -1.10 5.45 19.43
CA ALA A 170 -0.86 5.88 18.05
C ALA A 170 -2.16 5.91 17.22
N LEU A 171 -3.04 4.94 17.40
CA LEU A 171 -4.35 4.90 16.74
C LEU A 171 -5.20 6.10 17.16
N LEU A 172 -5.37 6.34 18.47
CA LEU A 172 -6.19 7.43 18.99
C LEU A 172 -5.63 8.81 18.61
N VAL A 173 -4.31 9.03 18.72
CA VAL A 173 -3.66 10.28 18.35
C VAL A 173 -3.87 10.62 16.87
N THR A 174 -3.71 9.63 15.99
CA THR A 174 -3.86 9.84 14.54
C THR A 174 -5.32 10.03 14.13
N THR A 175 -6.22 9.26 14.73
CA THR A 175 -7.65 9.33 14.42
C THR A 175 -8.35 10.52 15.04
N ASP A 176 -7.93 11.00 16.22
CA ASP A 176 -8.40 12.28 16.79
C ASP A 176 -7.96 13.46 15.92
N ALA A 177 -6.73 13.44 15.40
CA ALA A 177 -6.26 14.47 14.48
C ALA A 177 -7.06 14.51 13.17
N ALA A 178 -7.49 13.35 12.66
CA ALA A 178 -8.23 13.25 11.40
C ALA A 178 -9.75 13.44 11.55
N CYS A 179 -10.36 12.90 12.61
CA CYS A 179 -11.80 12.88 12.82
C CYS A 179 -12.29 13.92 13.84
N GLY A 180 -11.38 14.52 14.61
CA GLY A 180 -11.70 15.48 15.66
C GLY A 180 -12.55 14.87 16.78
N LEU A 181 -13.49 15.67 17.30
CA LEU A 181 -14.29 15.32 18.48
C LEU A 181 -15.15 14.05 18.29
N HIS A 182 -15.53 13.73 17.06
CA HIS A 182 -16.41 12.60 16.73
C HIS A 182 -15.62 11.36 16.29
N ASN A 183 -14.39 11.21 16.78
CA ASN A 183 -13.54 10.07 16.43
C ASN A 183 -14.20 8.74 16.85
N PRO A 184 -14.58 7.88 15.89
CA PRO A 184 -15.23 6.60 16.20
C PRO A 184 -14.30 5.62 16.91
N PHE A 185 -12.97 5.77 16.75
CA PHE A 185 -11.99 4.87 17.36
C PHE A 185 -11.82 5.06 18.86
N ARG A 186 -12.49 6.07 19.45
CA ARG A 186 -12.62 6.20 20.91
C ARG A 186 -13.53 5.13 21.51
N ASP A 187 -14.41 4.52 20.70
CA ASP A 187 -15.17 3.34 21.12
C ASP A 187 -14.25 2.11 21.17
N PRO A 188 -14.06 1.48 22.34
CA PRO A 188 -13.20 0.30 22.48
C PRO A 188 -13.63 -0.88 21.60
N ALA A 189 -14.91 -0.96 21.19
CA ALA A 189 -15.39 -1.99 20.27
C ALA A 189 -14.85 -1.78 18.85
N ILE A 190 -14.72 -0.53 18.42
CA ILE A 190 -14.19 -0.15 17.10
C ILE A 190 -12.66 -0.18 17.11
N GLU A 191 -12.03 0.23 18.21
CA GLU A 191 -10.57 0.23 18.36
C GLU A 191 -9.93 -1.16 18.24
N LYS A 192 -10.65 -2.20 18.71
CA LYS A 192 -10.16 -3.57 18.81
C LYS A 192 -10.53 -4.47 17.62
N ALA A 193 -11.44 -4.02 16.77
CA ALA A 193 -11.84 -4.71 15.54
C ALA A 193 -10.69 -4.75 14.52
#